data_AF-A0A2E2RCX8-F1
#
_entry.id   AF-A0A2E2RCX8-F1
#
_cell.length_a   1.000
_cell.length_b   1.000
_cell.length_c   1.000
_cell.angle_alpha   90.00
_cell.angle_beta   90.00
_cell.angle_gamma   90.00
#
_symmetry.space_group_name_H-M   'P 1'
#
loop_
_entity.id
_entity.type
_entity.pdbx_description
1 polymer ?
#
loop_
_entity_poly.entity_id
_entity_poly.type
_entity_poly.pdbx_seq_one_letter_code
_entity_poly.pdbx_strand_id
1 'polypeptide(L)'
;MNKAGQYPYKIVNYIKKLLMHQIKKLLIPIFSAFIIIGCVKTINSPVGSWKGEIETTIDSQGGKMKKTSNYQYTLYQDGYCTIYVKNIWDIDGLETRNEFKGFWHQESNIVTVQYNLLDEKKVYTYATTPRNWNEVRHVFTINNNFMNMNGKIEGAEINLEKNLKYRK
;
A
#
# COMPACT_ATOMS: atom_id res chain seq x y z
N MET A 1 -12.76 -59.13 51.99
CA MET A 1 -13.52 -57.90 51.67
C MET A 1 -12.57 -56.83 51.16
N ASN A 2 -12.93 -56.22 50.04
CA ASN A 2 -12.08 -55.50 49.08
C ASN A 2 -11.38 -54.24 49.61
N LYS A 3 -10.07 -54.12 49.38
CA LYS A 3 -9.30 -52.85 49.45
C LYS A 3 -8.76 -52.41 48.08
N ALA A 4 -9.50 -52.66 47.01
CA ALA A 4 -9.07 -52.34 45.63
C ALA A 4 -9.73 -51.08 45.02
N GLY A 5 -10.44 -50.26 45.82
CA GLY A 5 -11.30 -49.19 45.27
C GLY A 5 -10.81 -47.74 45.36
N GLN A 6 -9.74 -47.43 46.10
CA GLN A 6 -9.48 -46.04 46.54
C GLN A 6 -8.21 -45.37 45.99
N TYR A 7 -7.37 -46.11 45.26
CA TYR A 7 -6.14 -45.59 44.65
C TYR A 7 -6.31 -44.91 43.28
N PRO A 8 -7.21 -45.34 42.36
CA PRO A 8 -7.26 -44.72 41.04
C PRO A 8 -7.84 -43.30 41.05
N TYR A 9 -8.70 -42.98 42.03
CA TYR A 9 -9.39 -41.68 42.08
C TYR A 9 -8.47 -40.51 42.49
N LYS A 10 -7.54 -40.74 43.43
CA LYS A 10 -6.59 -39.70 43.87
C LYS A 10 -5.56 -39.35 42.78
N ILE A 11 -5.12 -40.35 42.00
CA ILE A 11 -4.18 -40.16 40.90
C ILE A 11 -4.83 -39.37 39.76
N VAL A 12 -6.07 -39.70 39.39
CA VAL A 12 -6.81 -38.96 38.34
C VAL A 12 -7.06 -37.50 38.73
N ASN A 13 -7.38 -37.22 40.00
CA ASN A 13 -7.55 -35.84 40.46
C ASN A 13 -6.23 -35.06 40.53
N TYR A 14 -5.12 -35.72 40.85
CA TYR A 14 -3.79 -35.11 40.83
C TYR A 14 -3.36 -34.76 39.40
N ILE A 15 -3.56 -35.68 38.45
CA ILE A 15 -3.28 -35.46 37.03
C ILE A 15 -4.17 -34.34 36.46
N LYS A 16 -5.47 -34.31 36.78
CA LYS A 16 -6.37 -33.21 36.37
C LYS A 16 -5.91 -31.86 36.94
N LYS A 17 -5.48 -31.78 38.21
CA LYS A 17 -4.94 -30.56 38.81
C LYS A 17 -3.64 -30.11 38.13
N LEU A 18 -2.74 -31.03 37.81
CA LEU A 18 -1.49 -30.75 37.09
C LEU A 18 -1.75 -30.23 35.67
N LEU A 19 -2.64 -30.88 34.92
CA LEU A 19 -3.05 -30.45 33.58
C LEU A 19 -3.71 -29.08 33.59
N MET A 20 -4.62 -28.83 34.54
CA MET A 20 -5.30 -27.53 34.67
C MET A 20 -4.34 -26.42 35.11
N HIS A 21 -3.29 -26.76 35.88
CA HIS A 21 -2.24 -25.81 36.25
C HIS A 21 -1.29 -25.49 35.08
N GLN A 22 -0.96 -26.47 34.24
CA GLN A 22 -0.17 -26.23 33.02
C GLN A 22 -0.95 -25.44 31.96
N ILE A 23 -2.24 -25.73 31.75
CA ILE A 23 -3.10 -24.95 30.83
C ILE A 23 -3.26 -23.50 31.31
N LYS A 24 -3.40 -23.27 32.63
CA LYS A 24 -3.43 -21.90 33.19
C LYS A 24 -2.10 -21.17 33.01
N LYS A 25 -0.95 -21.84 33.10
CA LYS A 25 0.36 -21.23 32.79
C LYS A 25 0.55 -20.93 31.30
N LEU A 26 -0.07 -21.71 30.41
CA LEU A 26 0.01 -21.49 28.97
C LEU A 26 -0.90 -20.37 28.44
N LEU A 27 -2.00 -20.05 29.15
CA LEU A 27 -2.99 -19.06 28.72
C LEU A 27 -2.70 -17.63 29.19
N ILE A 28 -1.75 -17.43 30.12
CA ILE A 28 -1.44 -16.10 30.69
C ILE A 28 -0.46 -15.25 29.84
N PRO A 29 0.46 -15.78 28.99
CA PRO A 29 1.26 -14.92 28.13
C PRO A 29 0.56 -14.52 26.82
N ILE A 30 -0.60 -15.08 26.48
CA ILE A 30 -1.27 -14.78 25.19
C ILE A 30 -2.07 -13.46 25.26
N PHE A 31 -2.49 -13.03 26.45
CA PHE A 31 -3.24 -11.78 26.64
C PHE A 31 -2.40 -10.56 27.07
N SER A 32 -1.09 -10.72 27.23
CA SER A 32 -0.16 -9.61 27.57
C SER A 32 0.67 -9.12 26.38
N ALA A 33 0.43 -9.64 25.17
CA ALA A 33 0.98 -9.10 23.92
C ALA A 33 0.08 -8.01 23.28
N PHE A 34 -1.08 -7.73 23.87
CA PHE A 34 -1.96 -6.64 23.44
C PHE A 34 -1.89 -5.50 24.44
N ILE A 35 -1.56 -4.30 23.93
CA ILE A 35 -1.41 -3.02 24.64
C ILE A 35 -0.02 -2.95 25.30
N ILE A 36 1.00 -2.35 24.70
CA ILE A 36 1.16 -0.91 24.44
C ILE A 36 1.83 -0.70 23.06
N ILE A 37 1.04 -0.51 21.99
CA ILE A 37 1.46 0.39 20.90
C ILE A 37 0.81 1.73 21.22
N GLY A 38 1.26 2.32 22.32
CA GLY A 38 0.97 3.72 22.61
C GLY A 38 1.65 4.53 21.53
N CYS A 39 0.86 5.03 20.57
CA CYS A 39 1.08 6.25 19.81
C CYS A 39 2.56 6.63 19.56
N VAL A 40 3.38 5.70 19.07
CA VAL A 40 4.57 6.10 18.34
C VAL A 40 4.01 6.53 17.00
N LYS A 41 3.69 7.82 16.86
CA LYS A 41 3.60 8.43 15.53
C LYS A 41 4.92 8.11 14.86
N THR A 42 4.94 7.07 14.05
CA THR A 42 6.04 6.82 13.13
C THR A 42 6.01 7.97 12.15
N ILE A 43 6.82 8.98 12.43
CA ILE A 43 7.16 10.08 11.52
C ILE A 43 7.81 9.52 10.23
N ASN A 44 8.17 8.24 10.25
CA ASN A 44 8.76 7.47 9.16
C ASN A 44 7.70 6.64 8.43
N SER A 45 6.78 7.31 7.73
CA SER A 45 5.75 6.64 6.93
C SER A 45 5.59 7.29 5.55
N PRO A 46 5.38 6.49 4.49
CA PRO A 46 5.06 6.99 3.15
C PRO A 46 3.66 7.59 3.08
N VAL A 47 2.83 7.46 4.12
CA VAL A 47 1.52 8.13 4.20
C VAL A 47 1.65 9.62 3.88
N GLY A 48 0.75 10.11 3.02
CA GLY A 48 0.71 11.50 2.56
C GLY A 48 0.50 11.61 1.06
N SER A 49 0.57 12.84 0.57
CA SER A 49 0.45 13.15 -0.85
C SER A 49 1.83 13.30 -1.50
N TRP A 50 1.97 12.80 -2.71
CA TRP A 50 3.21 12.77 -3.48
C TRP A 50 2.97 13.21 -4.90
N LYS A 51 3.92 13.93 -5.50
CA LYS A 51 3.81 14.43 -6.88
C LYS A 51 5.08 14.19 -7.66
N GLY A 52 4.93 13.85 -8.93
CA GLY A 52 6.06 13.79 -9.85
C GLY A 52 5.59 13.87 -11.29
N GLU A 53 6.54 14.08 -12.17
CA GLU A 53 6.31 14.27 -13.59
C GLU A 53 7.22 13.33 -14.38
N ILE A 54 6.71 12.82 -15.50
CA ILE A 54 7.50 12.12 -16.50
C ILE A 54 7.17 12.66 -17.89
N GLU A 55 8.18 12.65 -18.75
CA GLU A 55 8.02 12.87 -20.19
C GLU A 55 8.25 11.54 -20.90
N THR A 56 7.31 11.18 -21.79
CA THR A 56 7.37 9.94 -22.58
C THR A 56 7.10 10.26 -24.04
N THR A 57 7.58 9.41 -24.93
CA THR A 57 7.22 9.46 -26.36
C THR A 57 6.37 8.25 -26.68
N ILE A 58 5.24 8.46 -27.36
CA ILE A 58 4.43 7.38 -27.93
C ILE A 58 4.44 7.47 -29.45
N ASP A 59 4.35 6.33 -30.11
CA ASP A 59 4.10 6.28 -31.54
C ASP A 59 2.58 6.24 -31.78
N SER A 60 2.04 7.25 -32.45
CA SER A 60 0.62 7.32 -32.81
C SER A 60 0.47 7.75 -34.26
N GLN A 61 -0.29 6.99 -35.04
CA GLN A 61 -0.57 7.27 -36.47
C GLN A 61 0.68 7.52 -37.33
N GLY A 62 1.81 6.86 -37.02
CA GLY A 62 3.06 7.01 -37.76
C GLY A 62 3.92 8.23 -37.36
N GLY A 63 3.48 9.01 -36.37
CA GLY A 63 4.26 10.10 -35.77
C GLY A 63 4.67 9.82 -34.32
N LYS A 64 5.85 10.31 -33.93
CA LYS A 64 6.28 10.35 -32.53
C LYS A 64 5.62 11.53 -31.83
N MET A 65 4.81 11.25 -30.82
CA MET A 65 4.14 12.25 -30.00
C MET A 65 4.72 12.26 -28.59
N LYS A 66 5.08 13.44 -28.10
CA LYS A 66 5.50 13.63 -26.71
C LYS A 66 4.28 13.78 -25.80
N LYS A 67 4.39 13.19 -24.62
CA LYS A 67 3.39 13.22 -23.56
C LYS A 67 4.06 13.54 -22.23
N THR A 68 3.65 14.63 -21.60
CA THR A 68 4.00 14.94 -20.21
C THR A 68 2.92 14.43 -19.29
N SER A 69 3.28 13.58 -18.34
CA SER A 69 2.34 12.94 -17.40
C SER A 69 2.66 13.39 -15.98
N ASN A 70 1.73 14.14 -15.39
CA ASN A 70 1.78 14.66 -14.03
C ASN A 70 1.02 13.72 -13.09
N TYR A 71 1.75 13.06 -12.19
CA TYR A 71 1.20 12.12 -11.22
C TYR A 71 1.01 12.78 -9.85
N GLN A 72 -0.13 12.48 -9.22
CA GLN A 72 -0.38 12.77 -7.81
C GLN A 72 -0.87 11.49 -7.12
N TYR A 73 -0.08 10.98 -6.18
CA TYR A 73 -0.45 9.87 -5.31
C TYR A 73 -0.89 10.39 -3.94
N THR A 74 -1.92 9.78 -3.36
CA THR A 74 -2.27 9.96 -1.95
C THR A 74 -2.30 8.59 -1.30
N LEU A 75 -1.44 8.37 -0.31
CA LEU A 75 -1.33 7.12 0.45
C LEU A 75 -1.97 7.32 1.83
N TYR A 76 -3.02 6.56 2.13
CA TYR A 76 -3.79 6.63 3.38
C TYR A 76 -3.28 5.64 4.42
N GLN A 77 -3.49 5.93 5.71
CA GLN A 77 -2.98 5.13 6.83
C GLN A 77 -3.52 3.69 6.88
N ASP A 78 -4.70 3.48 6.31
CA ASP A 78 -5.41 2.20 6.24
C ASP A 78 -4.95 1.30 5.07
N GLY A 79 -3.91 1.72 4.34
CA GLY A 79 -3.38 0.98 3.19
C GLY A 79 -4.11 1.27 1.88
N TYR A 80 -5.12 2.14 1.85
CA TYR A 80 -5.73 2.58 0.60
C TYR A 80 -4.89 3.66 -0.09
N CYS A 81 -5.06 3.81 -1.40
CA CYS A 81 -4.51 4.93 -2.15
C CYS A 81 -5.44 5.47 -3.23
N THR A 82 -5.26 6.74 -3.57
CA THR A 82 -5.83 7.36 -4.78
C THR A 82 -4.71 7.91 -5.65
N ILE A 83 -4.84 7.78 -6.96
CA ILE A 83 -3.88 8.33 -7.92
C ILE A 83 -4.65 9.20 -8.90
N TYR A 84 -4.12 10.39 -9.15
CA TYR A 84 -4.60 11.27 -10.20
C TYR A 84 -3.46 11.47 -11.20
N VAL A 85 -3.77 11.33 -12.48
CA VAL A 85 -2.81 11.53 -13.57
C VAL A 85 -3.38 12.54 -14.55
N LYS A 86 -2.63 13.62 -14.78
CA LYS A 86 -2.90 14.60 -15.82
C LYS A 86 -1.88 14.41 -16.93
N ASN A 87 -2.32 14.04 -18.13
CA ASN A 87 -1.46 14.00 -19.30
C ASN A 87 -1.68 15.24 -20.16
N ILE A 88 -0.58 15.81 -20.66
CA ILE A 88 -0.55 16.93 -21.61
C ILE A 88 0.14 16.43 -22.87
N TRP A 89 -0.51 16.61 -24.01
CA TRP A 89 -0.03 16.14 -25.31
C TRP A 89 0.50 17.30 -26.16
N ASP A 90 1.71 17.18 -26.69
CA ASP A 90 2.41 18.27 -27.40
C ASP A 90 1.72 18.72 -28.70
N ILE A 91 0.93 17.86 -29.34
CA ILE A 91 0.42 18.13 -30.68
C ILE A 91 -0.68 19.21 -30.70
N ASP A 92 -1.46 19.32 -29.61
CA ASP A 92 -2.61 20.23 -29.51
C ASP A 92 -2.81 20.82 -28.10
N GLY A 93 -1.88 20.60 -27.16
CA GLY A 93 -2.07 20.96 -25.75
C GLY A 93 -3.22 20.20 -25.07
N LEU A 94 -3.67 19.09 -25.67
CA LEU A 94 -4.78 18.28 -25.17
C LEU A 94 -4.49 17.79 -23.75
N GLU A 95 -5.46 17.91 -22.85
CA GLU A 95 -5.36 17.41 -21.49
C GLU A 95 -6.27 16.21 -21.25
N THR A 96 -5.71 15.09 -20.78
CA THR A 96 -6.51 13.96 -20.29
C THR A 96 -6.33 13.79 -18.79
N ARG A 97 -7.39 13.41 -18.08
CA ARG A 97 -7.37 13.22 -16.62
C ARG A 97 -7.88 11.83 -16.27
N ASN A 98 -7.07 11.10 -15.53
CA ASN A 98 -7.40 9.76 -15.06
C ASN A 98 -7.39 9.71 -13.53
N GLU A 99 -8.41 9.08 -12.96
CA GLU A 99 -8.53 8.86 -11.53
C GLU A 99 -8.49 7.35 -11.24
N PHE A 100 -7.68 6.96 -10.26
CA PHE A 100 -7.46 5.58 -9.88
C PHE A 100 -7.61 5.41 -8.36
N LYS A 101 -8.00 4.20 -7.93
CA LYS A 101 -7.93 3.76 -6.53
C LYS A 101 -7.31 2.38 -6.43
N GLY A 102 -6.74 2.12 -5.28
CA GLY A 102 -6.19 0.82 -4.98
C GLY A 102 -5.61 0.75 -3.58
N PHE A 103 -4.58 -0.05 -3.45
CA PHE A 103 -3.90 -0.33 -2.19
C PHE A 103 -2.41 -0.06 -2.31
N TRP A 104 -1.79 0.22 -1.18
CA TRP A 104 -0.35 0.30 -1.06
C TRP A 104 0.13 -0.46 0.17
N HIS A 105 1.36 -0.92 0.11
CA HIS A 105 2.08 -1.46 1.25
C HIS A 105 3.56 -1.07 1.17
N GLN A 106 4.23 -1.15 2.31
CA GLN A 106 5.66 -0.87 2.41
C GLN A 106 6.37 -2.05 3.06
N GLU A 107 7.50 -2.44 2.48
CA GLU A 107 8.46 -3.38 3.04
C GLU A 107 9.83 -2.69 3.03
N SER A 108 10.38 -2.41 4.21
CA SER A 108 11.62 -1.63 4.35
C SER A 108 11.55 -0.28 3.61
N ASN A 109 12.42 -0.03 2.64
CA ASN A 109 12.42 1.20 1.83
C ASN A 109 11.67 1.04 0.50
N ILE A 110 10.94 -0.06 0.31
CA ILE A 110 10.17 -0.33 -0.91
C ILE A 110 8.70 -0.05 -0.65
N VAL A 111 8.10 0.80 -1.49
CA VAL A 111 6.67 1.10 -1.49
C VAL A 111 6.07 0.53 -2.77
N THR A 112 5.11 -0.37 -2.63
CA THR A 112 4.35 -0.92 -3.76
C THR A 112 2.96 -0.31 -3.75
N VAL A 113 2.50 0.17 -4.90
CA VAL A 113 1.15 0.72 -5.12
C VAL A 113 0.49 -0.10 -6.23
N GLN A 114 -0.67 -0.69 -5.95
CA GLN A 114 -1.46 -1.45 -6.91
C GLN A 114 -2.84 -0.81 -7.05
N TYR A 115 -3.28 -0.50 -8.26
CA TYR A 115 -4.51 0.27 -8.47
C TYR A 115 -5.20 -0.04 -9.80
N ASN A 116 -6.49 0.31 -9.84
CA ASN A 116 -7.37 0.17 -10.99
C ASN A 116 -7.93 1.53 -11.41
N LEU A 117 -8.23 1.67 -12.71
CA LEU A 117 -8.94 2.85 -13.23
C LEU A 117 -10.36 2.90 -12.66
N LEU A 118 -10.72 4.04 -12.09
CA LEU A 118 -12.09 4.29 -11.62
C LEU A 118 -12.94 4.97 -12.66
N ASP A 119 -12.36 5.99 -13.29
CA ASP A 119 -13.05 6.86 -14.22
C ASP A 119 -12.01 7.49 -15.16
N GLU A 120 -12.28 7.44 -16.45
CA GLU A 120 -11.55 8.19 -17.46
C GLU A 120 -12.44 9.36 -17.90
N LYS A 121 -12.16 10.54 -17.35
CA LYS A 121 -12.80 11.77 -17.83
C LYS A 121 -12.07 12.19 -19.10
N LYS A 122 -12.59 11.71 -20.24
CA LYS A 122 -12.10 12.08 -21.58
C LYS A 122 -12.33 13.56 -21.83
N VAL A 123 -11.29 14.24 -22.30
CA VAL A 123 -11.43 15.45 -23.11
C VAL A 123 -11.01 15.06 -24.53
N TYR A 124 -11.98 14.68 -25.37
CA TYR A 124 -11.95 14.45 -26.82
C TYR A 124 -10.85 13.55 -27.47
N THR A 125 -10.95 13.42 -28.80
CA THR A 125 -10.82 12.24 -29.70
C THR A 125 -9.42 11.69 -30.01
N TYR A 126 -8.43 11.81 -29.13
CA TYR A 126 -7.08 11.25 -29.36
C TYR A 126 -6.62 10.22 -28.32
N ALA A 127 -7.54 9.66 -27.54
CA ALA A 127 -7.27 8.51 -26.68
C ALA A 127 -6.97 7.27 -27.54
N THR A 128 -5.76 7.22 -28.09
CA THR A 128 -5.27 6.12 -28.90
C THR A 128 -4.90 4.99 -27.95
N THR A 129 -5.68 3.91 -28.06
CA THR A 129 -5.60 2.63 -27.34
C THR A 129 -6.17 2.66 -25.92
N PRO A 130 -7.23 1.88 -25.63
CA PRO A 130 -7.62 1.57 -24.25
C PRO A 130 -6.44 0.87 -23.58
N ARG A 131 -5.70 1.59 -22.74
CA ARG A 131 -4.70 0.95 -21.89
C ARG A 131 -5.48 0.10 -20.89
N ASN A 132 -5.15 -1.18 -20.79
CA ASN A 132 -5.73 -2.04 -19.77
C ASN A 132 -5.21 -1.58 -18.40
N TRP A 133 -5.93 -0.66 -17.78
CA TRP A 133 -5.64 -0.14 -16.45
C TRP A 133 -6.11 -1.08 -15.34
N ASN A 134 -6.41 -2.34 -15.66
CA ASN A 134 -6.64 -3.36 -14.66
C ASN A 134 -5.29 -3.76 -14.06
N GLU A 135 -5.20 -3.60 -12.74
CA GLU A 135 -4.11 -4.07 -11.88
C GLU A 135 -2.73 -3.47 -12.21
N VAL A 136 -2.68 -2.15 -12.41
CA VAL A 136 -1.38 -1.46 -12.53
C VAL A 136 -0.66 -1.53 -11.20
N ARG A 137 0.63 -1.93 -11.25
CA ARG A 137 1.53 -1.99 -10.09
C ARG A 137 2.74 -1.11 -10.33
N HIS A 138 2.95 -0.15 -9.45
CA HIS A 138 4.17 0.65 -9.39
C HIS A 138 4.95 0.35 -8.13
N VAL A 139 6.28 0.26 -8.28
CA VAL A 139 7.22 0.00 -7.19
C VAL A 139 8.17 1.18 -7.09
N PHE A 140 8.28 1.73 -5.88
CA PHE A 140 9.14 2.86 -5.58
C PHE A 140 10.12 2.52 -4.47
N THR A 141 11.29 3.15 -4.51
CA THR A 141 12.23 3.21 -3.40
C THR A 141 12.07 4.55 -2.69
N ILE A 142 11.66 4.53 -1.43
CA ILE A 142 11.54 5.74 -0.59
C ILE A 142 12.87 6.01 0.11
N ASN A 143 13.24 7.29 0.19
CA ASN A 143 14.44 7.69 0.91
C ASN A 143 14.21 7.73 2.44
N ASN A 144 15.30 7.74 3.20
CA ASN A 144 15.25 7.65 4.67
C ASN A 144 14.56 8.84 5.36
N ASN A 145 14.46 10.00 4.69
CA ASN A 145 13.77 11.18 5.22
C ASN A 145 12.30 11.27 4.76
N PHE A 146 11.81 10.29 3.99
CA PHE A 146 10.44 10.21 3.50
C PHE A 146 10.00 11.47 2.73
N MET A 147 10.91 12.08 1.99
CA MET A 147 10.63 13.25 1.15
C MET A 147 10.61 12.94 -0.34
N ASN A 148 11.27 11.85 -0.76
CA ASN A 148 11.35 11.44 -2.16
C ASN A 148 11.08 9.93 -2.32
N MET A 149 10.37 9.57 -3.38
CA MET A 149 10.19 8.19 -3.83
C MET A 149 10.57 8.06 -5.30
N ASN A 150 11.55 7.22 -5.60
CA ASN A 150 12.03 7.00 -6.97
C ASN A 150 11.46 5.70 -7.53
N GLY A 151 11.05 5.68 -8.78
CA GLY A 151 10.59 4.45 -9.45
C GLY A 151 10.55 4.60 -10.95
N LYS A 152 9.92 3.64 -11.62
CA LYS A 152 9.71 3.66 -13.07
C LYS A 152 8.24 3.56 -13.41
N ILE A 153 7.81 4.38 -14.35
CA ILE A 153 6.46 4.35 -14.92
C ILE A 153 6.60 4.46 -16.43
N GLU A 154 5.98 3.54 -17.17
CA GLU A 154 6.08 3.48 -18.64
C GLU A 154 7.53 3.42 -19.18
N GLY A 155 8.45 2.83 -18.39
CA GLY A 155 9.87 2.76 -18.72
C GLY A 155 10.66 4.04 -18.45
N ALA A 156 10.02 5.15 -18.09
CA ALA A 156 10.66 6.39 -17.67
C ALA A 156 10.89 6.41 -16.15
N GLU A 157 12.02 6.98 -15.71
CA GLU A 157 12.28 7.25 -14.30
C GLU A 157 11.36 8.37 -13.81
N ILE A 158 10.84 8.23 -12.59
CA ILE A 158 10.06 9.25 -11.90
C ILE A 158 10.60 9.46 -10.49
N ASN A 159 10.75 10.72 -10.09
CA ASN A 159 10.90 11.12 -8.70
C ASN A 159 9.57 11.72 -8.19
N LEU A 160 9.03 11.13 -7.15
CA LEU A 160 7.85 11.63 -6.46
C LEU A 160 8.27 12.38 -5.18
N GLU A 161 7.92 13.66 -5.11
CA GLU A 161 8.19 14.52 -3.97
C GLU A 161 6.98 14.60 -3.02
N LYS A 162 7.24 14.57 -1.71
CA LYS A 162 6.18 14.65 -0.70
C LYS A 162 5.61 16.06 -0.62
N ASN A 163 4.31 16.19 -0.84
CA ASN A 163 3.58 17.44 -0.69
C ASN A 163 3.23 17.69 0.79
N LEU A 164 3.96 18.61 1.42
CA LEU A 164 3.81 18.95 2.84
C LEU A 164 2.56 19.79 3.16
N LYS A 165 1.82 20.29 2.16
CA LYS A 165 0.66 21.19 2.36
C LYS A 165 -0.59 20.50 2.94
N TYR A 166 -0.64 19.17 3.03
CA TYR A 166 -1.79 18.41 3.54
C TYR A 166 -1.55 17.76 4.91
N ARG A 167 -0.83 18.44 5.82
CA ARG A 167 -0.87 18.13 7.26
C ARG A 167 -2.10 18.82 7.87
N LYS A 168 -3.24 18.14 7.90
CA LYS A 168 -4.36 18.51 8.79
C LYS A 168 -4.39 17.54 9.97
#